data_AF-A0A2K3IXM9-F1
#
_entry.id   AF-A0A2K3IXM9-F1
#
_cell.length_a   1.000
_cell.length_b   1.000
_cell.length_c   1.000
_cell.angle_alpha   90.00
_cell.angle_beta   90.00
_cell.angle_gamma   90.00
#
_symmetry.space_group_name_H-M   'P 1'
#
loop_
_entity.id
_entity.type
_entity.pdbx_description
1 polymer ?
#
loop_
_entity_poly.entity_id
_entity_poly.type
_entity_poly.pdbx_seq_one_letter_code
_entity_poly.pdbx_strand_id
1 'polypeptide(L)'
;IITKKGEDLLKIFKDFKPATKNDEEKKTTIAKNAENKIKRHMKTQNIEKILDQIFENKFWEEIAKRCLGCGICTYLCPTCHCFDIQDEKKGKHGARIRVWDSCMYPEYTKQASGYNPRPSQRNRLRNRMYHKFNYFPKNSQVFGCVGCGRCITECPVNIDIIEIINDAWQVEK
;
A
#
# COMPACT_ATOMS: atom_id res chain seq x y z
N ILE A 1 24.16 -2.34 -15.50
CA ILE A 1 25.35 -1.68 -14.92
C ILE A 1 25.71 -2.46 -13.66
N ILE A 2 26.85 -3.15 -13.64
CA ILE A 2 27.34 -3.86 -12.44
C ILE A 2 28.10 -2.82 -11.61
N THR A 3 27.76 -2.72 -10.32
CA THR A 3 28.47 -1.83 -9.39
C THR A 3 29.71 -2.53 -8.83
N LYS A 4 30.66 -1.79 -8.25
CA LYS A 4 31.84 -2.37 -7.56
C LYS A 4 31.46 -3.44 -6.52
N LYS A 5 30.35 -3.22 -5.78
CA LYS A 5 29.77 -4.22 -4.86
C LYS A 5 29.29 -5.48 -5.59
N GLY A 6 28.72 -5.33 -6.78
CA GLY A 6 28.30 -6.45 -7.62
C GLY A 6 29.49 -7.26 -8.17
N GLU A 7 30.60 -6.61 -8.51
CA GLU A 7 31.83 -7.29 -8.93
C GLU A 7 32.42 -8.13 -7.79
N ASP A 8 32.45 -7.59 -6.57
CA ASP A 8 32.94 -8.33 -5.41
C ASP A 8 32.04 -9.54 -5.07
N LEU A 9 30.72 -9.41 -5.29
CA LEU A 9 29.76 -10.50 -5.11
C LEU A 9 29.98 -11.65 -6.12
N LEU A 10 30.33 -11.32 -7.37
CA LEU A 10 30.65 -12.30 -8.41
C LEU A 10 31.97 -13.06 -8.14
N LYS A 11 32.93 -12.44 -7.42
CA LYS A 11 34.16 -13.13 -6.99
C LYS A 11 33.89 -14.19 -5.92
N ILE A 12 32.91 -13.94 -5.05
CA ILE A 12 32.50 -14.85 -3.97
C ILE A 12 31.67 -16.00 -4.54
N PHE A 13 30.70 -15.70 -5.41
CA PHE A 13 29.80 -16.69 -6.00
C PHE A 13 30.28 -17.13 -7.39
N LYS A 14 31.17 -18.13 -7.41
CA LYS A 14 31.75 -18.69 -8.65
C LYS A 14 30.78 -19.53 -9.50
N ASP A 15 29.61 -19.87 -8.95
CA ASP A 15 28.61 -20.70 -9.65
C ASP A 15 27.75 -19.91 -10.65
N PHE A 16 27.86 -18.57 -10.66
CA PHE A 16 27.16 -17.76 -11.64
C PHE A 16 27.83 -17.89 -13.01
N LYS A 17 27.05 -18.37 -13.98
CA LYS A 17 27.45 -18.45 -15.40
C LYS A 17 26.66 -17.41 -16.20
N PRO A 18 27.23 -16.87 -17.29
CA PRO A 18 26.47 -16.06 -18.23
C PRO A 18 25.22 -16.81 -18.72
N ALA A 19 24.09 -16.11 -18.77
CA ALA A 19 22.84 -16.71 -19.24
C ALA A 19 22.96 -17.11 -20.72
N THR A 20 22.51 -18.33 -21.05
CA THR A 20 22.38 -18.79 -22.42
C THR A 20 21.05 -18.31 -23.03
N LYS A 21 20.91 -18.36 -24.36
CA LYS A 21 19.61 -18.07 -25.02
C LYS A 21 18.47 -18.95 -24.48
N ASN A 22 18.77 -20.21 -24.18
CA ASN A 22 17.80 -21.15 -23.57
C ASN A 22 17.36 -20.69 -22.16
N ASP A 23 18.26 -20.09 -21.38
CA ASP A 23 17.92 -19.57 -20.05
C ASP A 23 16.99 -18.36 -20.14
N GLU A 24 17.20 -17.49 -21.14
CA GLU A 24 16.32 -16.35 -21.41
C GLU A 24 14.93 -16.79 -21.89
N GLU A 25 14.87 -17.80 -22.76
CA GLU A 25 13.61 -18.42 -23.20
C GLU A 25 12.85 -19.08 -22.03
N LYS A 26 13.56 -19.82 -21.18
CA LYS A 26 12.99 -20.40 -19.95
C LYS A 26 12.48 -19.32 -18.99
N LYS A 27 13.27 -18.26 -18.75
CA LYS A 27 12.86 -17.11 -17.93
C LYS A 27 11.55 -16.51 -18.45
N THR A 28 11.47 -16.28 -19.76
CA THR A 28 10.30 -15.69 -20.40
C THR A 28 9.08 -16.61 -20.30
N THR A 29 9.27 -17.91 -20.48
CA THR A 29 8.21 -18.92 -20.36
C THR A 29 7.68 -19.01 -18.94
N ILE A 30 8.57 -19.05 -17.93
CA ILE A 30 8.20 -19.07 -16.52
C ILE A 30 7.45 -17.80 -16.14
N ALA A 31 7.94 -16.62 -16.58
CA ALA A 31 7.29 -15.35 -16.31
C ALA A 31 5.86 -15.31 -16.89
N LYS A 32 5.68 -15.65 -18.17
CA LYS A 32 4.35 -15.73 -18.81
C LYS A 32 3.42 -16.74 -18.11
N ASN A 33 3.95 -17.91 -17.74
CA ASN A 33 3.17 -18.91 -17.01
C ASN A 33 2.75 -18.42 -15.61
N ALA A 34 3.59 -17.64 -14.93
CA ALA A 34 3.25 -17.03 -13.65
C ALA A 34 2.19 -15.93 -13.82
N GLU A 35 2.33 -15.07 -14.83
CA GLU A 35 1.34 -14.04 -15.18
C GLU A 35 -0.02 -14.64 -15.52
N ASN A 36 -0.06 -15.71 -16.33
CA ASN A 36 -1.30 -16.41 -16.70
C ASN A 36 -2.01 -17.08 -15.51
N LYS A 37 -1.31 -17.33 -14.39
CA LYS A 37 -1.92 -17.86 -13.15
C LYS A 37 -2.59 -16.79 -12.30
N ILE A 38 -2.35 -15.51 -12.58
CA ILE A 38 -2.98 -14.40 -11.87
C ILE A 38 -4.44 -14.31 -12.32
N LYS A 39 -5.37 -14.66 -11.42
CA LYS A 39 -6.82 -14.64 -11.71
C LYS A 39 -7.51 -13.32 -11.35
N ARG A 40 -6.87 -12.51 -10.50
CA ARG A 40 -7.46 -11.28 -9.95
C ARG A 40 -6.75 -10.08 -10.56
N HIS A 41 -7.53 -9.17 -11.12
CA HIS A 41 -7.02 -7.96 -11.75
C HIS A 41 -7.68 -6.73 -11.14
N MET A 42 -6.90 -5.67 -11.05
CA MET A 42 -7.33 -4.36 -10.57
C MET A 42 -7.33 -3.39 -11.75
N LYS A 43 -8.44 -2.66 -11.94
CA LYS A 43 -8.57 -1.64 -12.98
C LYS A 43 -7.87 -0.35 -12.52
N THR A 44 -6.62 -0.20 -12.90
CA THR A 44 -5.76 0.91 -12.45
C THR A 44 -5.57 2.03 -13.48
N GLN A 45 -6.01 1.84 -14.73
CA GLN A 45 -5.79 2.80 -15.81
C GLN A 45 -6.55 4.11 -15.57
N ASN A 46 -5.89 5.26 -15.40
CA ASN A 46 -6.52 6.54 -15.06
C ASN A 46 -7.34 6.54 -13.74
N ILE A 47 -7.04 5.61 -12.82
CA ILE A 47 -7.78 5.46 -11.57
C ILE A 47 -7.77 6.74 -10.72
N GLU A 48 -6.72 7.56 -10.83
CA GLU A 48 -6.63 8.83 -10.14
C GLU A 48 -7.77 9.79 -10.50
N LYS A 49 -8.21 9.82 -11.78
CA LYS A 49 -9.31 10.68 -12.23
C LYS A 49 -10.66 10.21 -11.68
N ILE A 50 -10.89 8.90 -11.72
CA ILE A 50 -12.09 8.27 -11.14
C ILE A 50 -12.18 8.60 -9.66
N LEU A 51 -11.07 8.43 -8.93
CA LEU A 51 -11.00 8.76 -7.52
C LEU A 51 -11.25 10.26 -7.29
N ASP A 52 -10.73 11.18 -8.10
CA ASP A 52 -11.03 12.61 -7.91
C ASP A 52 -12.53 12.92 -7.98
N GLN A 53 -13.28 12.26 -8.88
CA GLN A 53 -14.73 12.48 -9.03
C GLN A 53 -15.56 11.93 -7.86
N ILE A 54 -15.14 10.82 -7.24
CA ILE A 54 -15.92 10.14 -6.21
C ILE A 54 -15.50 10.51 -4.77
N PHE A 55 -14.76 11.60 -4.55
CA PHE A 55 -14.17 11.92 -3.24
C PHE A 55 -15.18 11.98 -2.08
N GLU A 56 -16.31 12.64 -2.28
CA GLU A 56 -17.39 12.75 -1.28
C GLU A 56 -18.55 11.77 -1.54
N ASN A 57 -18.38 10.79 -2.43
CA ASN A 57 -19.45 9.86 -2.78
C ASN A 57 -19.80 8.92 -1.61
N LYS A 58 -21.10 8.57 -1.49
CA LYS A 58 -21.63 7.62 -0.48
C LYS A 58 -21.02 6.22 -0.58
N PHE A 59 -20.42 5.86 -1.72
CA PHE A 59 -19.60 4.66 -1.90
C PHE A 59 -18.63 4.42 -0.73
N TRP A 60 -17.96 5.47 -0.24
CA TRP A 60 -17.02 5.35 0.87
C TRP A 60 -17.71 5.04 2.21
N GLU A 61 -18.94 5.48 2.39
CA GLU A 61 -19.75 5.15 3.58
C GLU A 61 -20.10 3.67 3.58
N GLU A 62 -20.58 3.15 2.45
CA GLU A 62 -20.97 1.74 2.33
C GLU A 62 -19.82 0.78 2.62
N ILE A 63 -18.62 1.04 2.06
CA ILE A 63 -17.46 0.20 2.34
C ILE A 63 -17.03 0.32 3.81
N ALA A 64 -17.06 1.55 4.36
CA ALA A 64 -16.61 1.79 5.71
C ALA A 64 -17.50 1.17 6.79
N LYS A 65 -18.79 0.89 6.50
CA LYS A 65 -19.71 0.19 7.44
C LYS A 65 -19.16 -1.15 7.92
N ARG A 66 -18.44 -1.88 7.06
CA ARG A 66 -17.82 -3.17 7.41
C ARG A 66 -16.51 -3.00 8.18
N CYS A 67 -15.86 -1.84 8.11
CA CYS A 67 -14.52 -1.65 8.62
C CYS A 67 -14.49 -1.50 10.15
N LEU A 68 -13.80 -2.42 10.82
CA LEU A 68 -13.61 -2.37 12.28
C LEU A 68 -12.62 -1.29 12.76
N GLY A 69 -11.88 -0.65 11.84
CA GLY A 69 -10.84 0.32 12.21
C GLY A 69 -9.61 -0.28 12.90
N CYS A 70 -9.39 -1.59 12.80
CA CYS A 70 -8.34 -2.30 13.55
C CYS A 70 -6.89 -2.06 13.07
N GLY A 71 -6.67 -1.39 11.93
CA GLY A 71 -5.32 -1.05 11.46
C GLY A 71 -4.43 -2.21 10.96
N ILE A 72 -4.84 -3.47 11.05
CA ILE A 72 -4.04 -4.65 10.61
C ILE A 72 -3.54 -4.50 9.16
N CYS A 73 -4.39 -3.94 8.32
CA CYS A 73 -4.14 -3.76 6.91
C CYS A 73 -3.02 -2.74 6.63
N THR A 74 -2.73 -1.78 7.51
CA THR A 74 -1.56 -0.89 7.40
C THR A 74 -0.32 -1.51 8.01
N TYR A 75 -0.47 -2.27 9.09
CA TYR A 75 0.63 -2.93 9.77
C TYR A 75 1.34 -3.96 8.88
N LEU A 76 0.58 -4.72 8.10
CA LEU A 76 1.12 -5.77 7.21
C LEU A 76 1.60 -5.25 5.84
N CYS A 77 1.26 -4.01 5.51
CA CYS A 77 1.46 -3.51 4.15
C CYS A 77 2.91 -3.07 3.95
N PRO A 78 3.66 -3.66 2.99
CA PRO A 78 5.07 -3.35 2.81
C PRO A 78 5.34 -1.94 2.27
N THR A 79 4.30 -1.23 1.80
CA THR A 79 4.39 0.14 1.30
C THR A 79 3.86 1.18 2.28
N CYS A 80 3.36 0.76 3.45
CA CYS A 80 2.94 1.69 4.50
C CYS A 80 4.16 2.17 5.28
N HIS A 81 4.19 3.47 5.56
CA HIS A 81 5.30 4.15 6.22
C HIS A 81 4.80 5.13 7.28
N CYS A 82 3.60 4.90 7.83
CA CYS A 82 3.04 5.73 8.90
C CYS A 82 3.82 5.43 10.18
N PHE A 83 4.28 6.48 10.85
CA PHE A 83 4.96 6.41 12.12
C PHE A 83 4.57 7.64 12.95
N ASP A 84 4.74 7.51 14.25
CA ASP A 84 4.61 8.60 15.19
C ASP A 84 5.94 8.84 15.92
N ILE A 85 6.09 10.02 16.52
CA ILE A 85 7.25 10.41 17.31
C ILE A 85 6.77 10.66 18.73
N GLN A 86 7.26 9.85 19.66
CA GLN A 86 6.92 9.92 21.08
C GLN A 86 8.14 10.35 21.89
N ASP A 87 7.91 11.23 22.86
CA ASP A 87 8.92 11.63 23.85
C ASP A 87 8.67 10.86 25.14
N GLU A 88 9.52 9.86 25.43
CA GLU A 88 9.44 9.06 26.65
C GLU A 88 10.41 9.59 27.70
N LYS A 89 9.99 9.58 28.97
CA LYS A 89 10.81 10.01 30.10
C LYS A 89 10.94 8.90 31.14
N LYS A 90 12.18 8.64 31.57
CA LYS A 90 12.50 7.78 32.71
C LYS A 90 13.38 8.54 33.70
N GLY A 91 12.80 8.99 34.82
CA GLY A 91 13.50 9.80 35.82
C GLY A 91 13.98 11.13 35.24
N LYS A 92 15.29 11.37 35.24
CA LYS A 92 15.93 12.57 34.65
C LYS A 92 16.36 12.38 33.19
N HIS A 93 16.10 11.21 32.59
CA HIS A 93 16.45 10.91 31.20
C HIS A 93 15.20 10.96 30.32
N GLY A 94 15.37 11.46 29.10
CA GLY A 94 14.34 11.45 28.07
C GLY A 94 14.89 10.87 26.77
N ALA A 95 14.02 10.24 25.99
CA ALA A 95 14.33 9.76 24.65
C ALA A 95 13.19 10.12 23.70
N ARG A 96 13.55 10.62 22.52
CA ARG A 96 12.62 10.77 21.40
C ARG A 96 12.71 9.53 20.54
N ILE A 97 11.62 8.78 20.46
CA ILE A 97 11.56 7.51 19.73
C ILE A 97 10.58 7.60 18.58
N ARG A 98 10.89 6.90 17.49
CA ARG A 98 9.97 6.66 16.39
C ARG A 98 9.23 5.35 16.64
N VAL A 99 7.90 5.40 16.67
CA VAL A 99 7.05 4.22 16.85
C VAL A 99 6.18 4.00 15.61
N TRP A 100 5.79 2.75 15.38
CA TRP A 100 4.85 2.43 14.31
C TRP A 100 3.48 3.04 14.63
N ASP A 101 2.85 3.64 13.62
CA ASP A 101 1.50 4.18 13.74
C ASP A 101 0.72 3.96 12.43
N SER A 102 -0.55 4.36 12.39
CA SER A 102 -1.44 4.14 11.26
C SER A 102 -2.30 5.36 10.95
N CYS A 103 -2.33 5.73 9.67
CA CYS A 103 -3.29 6.70 9.16
C CYS A 103 -4.76 6.24 9.23
N MET A 104 -5.01 5.00 9.69
CA MET A 104 -6.35 4.48 9.98
C MET A 104 -6.84 4.82 11.38
N TYR A 105 -5.98 5.31 12.27
CA TYR A 105 -6.37 5.73 13.62
C TYR A 105 -6.76 7.21 13.65
N PRO A 106 -7.77 7.59 14.46
CA PRO A 106 -8.18 8.99 14.57
C PRO A 106 -7.04 9.92 14.99
N GLU A 107 -6.23 9.48 15.97
CA GLU A 107 -5.20 10.30 16.60
C GLU A 107 -4.12 10.74 15.61
N TYR A 108 -3.71 9.87 14.68
CA TYR A 108 -2.67 10.14 13.66
C TYR A 108 -2.90 11.42 12.86
N THR A 109 -4.15 11.87 12.78
CA THR A 109 -4.56 12.98 11.92
C THR A 109 -5.16 14.14 12.68
N LYS A 110 -5.27 14.00 14.00
CA LYS A 110 -5.80 15.01 14.90
C LYS A 110 -4.77 16.13 15.04
N GLN A 111 -5.21 17.35 14.77
CA GLN A 111 -4.36 18.54 14.82
C GLN A 111 -4.34 19.10 16.24
N ALA A 112 -3.33 19.93 16.55
CA ALA A 112 -3.18 20.59 17.85
C ALA A 112 -4.38 21.50 18.21
N SER A 113 -5.13 21.99 17.22
CA SER A 113 -6.39 22.73 17.42
C SER A 113 -7.55 21.87 17.94
N GLY A 114 -7.37 20.55 18.02
CA GLY A 114 -8.43 19.57 18.29
C GLY A 114 -9.23 19.16 17.05
N TYR A 115 -9.09 19.87 15.93
CA TYR A 115 -9.74 19.51 14.68
C TYR A 115 -9.14 18.22 14.09
N ASN A 116 -10.00 17.34 13.58
CA ASN A 116 -9.60 16.14 12.88
C ASN A 116 -10.16 16.16 11.45
N PRO A 117 -9.31 16.27 10.41
CA PRO A 117 -9.76 16.27 9.01
C PRO A 117 -10.28 14.90 8.55
N ARG A 118 -10.06 13.83 9.33
CA ARG A 118 -10.54 12.47 9.05
C ARG A 118 -11.28 11.92 10.27
N PRO A 119 -12.41 12.54 10.66
CA PRO A 119 -13.09 12.24 11.92
C PRO A 119 -13.75 10.85 11.90
N SER A 120 -14.23 10.40 10.74
CA SER A 120 -14.96 9.12 10.62
C SER A 120 -14.14 8.02 9.94
N GLN A 121 -14.61 6.77 10.10
CA GLN A 121 -14.02 5.61 9.47
C GLN A 121 -14.01 5.72 7.93
N ARG A 122 -15.06 6.33 7.34
CA ARG A 122 -15.16 6.59 5.90
C ARG A 122 -13.98 7.42 5.40
N ASN A 123 -13.62 8.48 6.14
CA ASN A 123 -12.55 9.39 5.73
C ASN A 123 -11.19 8.71 5.78
N ARG A 124 -10.95 7.85 6.78
CA ARG A 124 -9.69 7.13 6.96
C ARG A 124 -9.52 5.98 5.98
N LEU A 125 -10.59 5.20 5.75
CA LEU A 125 -10.60 4.16 4.71
C LEU A 125 -10.40 4.76 3.32
N ARG A 126 -11.13 5.83 2.99
CA ARG A 126 -10.91 6.60 1.75
C ARG A 126 -9.45 7.03 1.64
N ASN A 127 -8.90 7.68 2.67
CA ASN A 127 -7.51 8.13 2.68
C ASN A 127 -6.51 7.01 2.33
N ARG A 128 -6.73 5.78 2.83
CA ARG A 128 -5.90 4.63 2.47
C ARG A 128 -5.93 4.34 0.96
N MET A 129 -7.10 4.41 0.32
CA MET A 129 -7.21 4.18 -1.13
C MET A 129 -6.55 5.31 -1.91
N TYR A 130 -6.81 6.55 -1.54
CA TYR A 130 -6.23 7.71 -2.23
C TYR A 130 -4.72 7.75 -2.09
N HIS A 131 -4.19 7.45 -0.89
CA HIS A 131 -2.75 7.41 -0.68
C HIS A 131 -2.07 6.35 -1.54
N LYS A 132 -2.77 5.28 -1.95
CA LYS A 132 -2.20 4.22 -2.79
C LYS A 132 -2.42 4.44 -4.29
N PHE A 133 -3.56 4.98 -4.68
CA PHE A 133 -4.01 5.00 -6.08
C PHE A 133 -4.27 6.41 -6.65
N ASN A 134 -4.18 7.47 -5.85
CA ASN A 134 -4.36 8.84 -6.33
C ASN A 134 -3.13 9.70 -5.98
N TYR A 135 -2.83 9.89 -4.70
CA TYR A 135 -1.77 10.79 -4.25
C TYR A 135 -0.37 10.29 -4.62
N PHE A 136 -0.06 9.01 -4.38
CA PHE A 136 1.25 8.45 -4.73
C PHE A 136 1.50 8.46 -6.26
N PRO A 137 0.55 8.02 -7.10
CA PRO A 137 0.70 8.15 -8.54
C PRO A 137 0.93 9.60 -8.99
N LYS A 138 0.18 10.56 -8.45
CA LYS A 138 0.37 12.00 -8.77
C LYS A 138 1.73 12.55 -8.32
N ASN A 139 2.21 12.16 -7.15
CA ASN A 139 3.41 12.75 -6.55
C ASN A 139 4.71 12.00 -6.93
N SER A 140 4.61 10.71 -7.23
CA SER A 140 5.78 9.82 -7.38
C SER A 140 5.68 8.88 -8.58
N GLN A 141 4.63 9.01 -9.41
CA GLN A 141 4.44 8.23 -10.65
C GLN A 141 4.43 6.71 -10.44
N VAL A 142 4.16 6.26 -9.21
CA VAL A 142 4.08 4.84 -8.84
C VAL A 142 2.88 4.61 -7.94
N PHE A 143 2.28 3.42 -8.02
CA PHE A 143 1.23 3.01 -7.10
C PHE A 143 1.81 2.70 -5.72
N GLY A 144 1.12 3.13 -4.66
CA GLY A 144 1.41 2.75 -3.29
C GLY A 144 0.93 1.34 -2.92
N CYS A 145 0.71 0.46 -3.90
CA CYS A 145 0.27 -0.92 -3.74
C CYS A 145 1.06 -1.83 -4.67
N VAL A 146 1.63 -2.91 -4.13
CA VAL A 146 2.40 -3.92 -4.88
C VAL A 146 1.62 -5.22 -5.12
N GLY A 147 0.32 -5.25 -4.80
CA GLY A 147 -0.52 -6.43 -5.04
C GLY A 147 -0.22 -7.65 -4.15
N CYS A 148 0.49 -7.48 -3.03
CA CYS A 148 0.91 -8.61 -2.17
C CYS A 148 -0.22 -9.36 -1.43
N GLY A 149 -1.47 -8.86 -1.43
CA GLY A 149 -2.63 -9.55 -0.88
C GLY A 149 -2.74 -9.61 0.66
N ARG A 150 -1.67 -9.38 1.43
CA ARG A 150 -1.65 -9.53 2.91
C ARG A 150 -2.79 -8.79 3.63
N CYS A 151 -3.11 -7.58 3.17
CA CYS A 151 -4.17 -6.78 3.78
C CYS A 151 -5.59 -7.31 3.52
N ILE A 152 -5.77 -8.16 2.51
CA ILE A 152 -7.02 -8.84 2.19
C ILE A 152 -7.11 -10.11 3.05
N THR A 153 -6.06 -10.94 3.02
CA THR A 153 -5.99 -12.23 3.74
C THR A 153 -6.24 -12.08 5.23
N GLU A 154 -5.64 -11.06 5.86
CA GLU A 154 -5.70 -10.87 7.31
C GLU A 154 -6.83 -9.94 7.74
N CYS A 155 -7.70 -9.50 6.82
CA CYS A 155 -8.80 -8.63 7.21
C CYS A 155 -9.91 -9.45 7.90
N PRO A 156 -10.25 -9.18 9.18
CA PRO A 156 -11.26 -9.97 9.91
C PRO A 156 -12.69 -9.86 9.32
N VAL A 157 -12.90 -8.88 8.44
CA VAL A 157 -14.19 -8.56 7.82
C VAL A 157 -14.12 -8.61 6.29
N ASN A 158 -13.04 -9.20 5.73
CA ASN A 158 -12.84 -9.39 4.30
C ASN A 158 -12.99 -8.10 3.47
N ILE A 159 -12.39 -6.99 3.92
CA ILE A 159 -12.26 -5.80 3.09
C ILE A 159 -11.23 -6.07 2.01
N ASP A 160 -11.67 -5.98 0.76
CA ASP A 160 -10.85 -6.27 -0.39
C ASP A 160 -10.52 -5.00 -1.19
N ILE A 161 -9.23 -4.67 -1.27
CA ILE A 161 -8.76 -3.47 -1.97
C ILE A 161 -8.89 -3.56 -3.49
N ILE A 162 -8.87 -4.78 -4.06
CA ILE A 162 -9.07 -4.99 -5.50
C ILE A 162 -10.53 -4.72 -5.85
N GLU A 163 -11.46 -5.23 -5.05
CA GLU A 163 -12.90 -4.98 -5.23
C GLU A 163 -13.21 -3.50 -5.11
N ILE A 164 -12.74 -2.82 -4.05
CA ILE A 164 -12.96 -1.37 -3.87
C ILE A 164 -12.51 -0.57 -5.09
N ILE A 165 -11.33 -0.86 -5.64
CA ILE A 165 -10.83 -0.12 -6.80
C ILE A 165 -11.61 -0.47 -8.08
N ASN A 166 -12.03 -1.72 -8.25
CA ASN A 166 -12.86 -2.11 -9.39
C ASN A 166 -14.28 -1.54 -9.31
N ASP A 167 -14.85 -1.44 -8.12
CA ASP A 167 -16.19 -0.91 -7.87
C ASP A 167 -16.23 0.61 -8.01
N ALA A 168 -15.13 1.31 -7.69
CA ALA A 168 -15.01 2.76 -7.91
C ALA A 168 -15.31 3.16 -9.36
N TRP A 169 -14.99 2.30 -10.35
CA TRP A 169 -15.34 2.51 -11.76
C TRP A 169 -16.83 2.42 -12.08
N GLN A 170 -17.59 1.69 -11.27
CA GLN A 170 -19.02 1.51 -11.49
C GLN A 170 -19.83 2.65 -10.88
N VAL A 171 -19.25 3.39 -9.93
CA VAL A 171 -19.89 4.53 -9.25
C VAL A 171 -19.93 5.79 -10.14
N GLU A 172 -19.06 5.89 -11.15
CA GLU A 172 -19.07 6.99 -12.12
C GLU A 172 -20.22 6.87 -13.15
N LYS A 173 -20.78 5.67 -13.34
CA LYS A 173 -21.90 5.43 -14.27
C LYS A 173 -23.25 5.74 -13.64
#